data_AF-A0A920VQ83-F1
#
_entry.id   AF-A0A920VQ83-F1
#
_cell.length_a   1.000
_cell.length_b   1.000
_cell.length_c   1.000
_cell.angle_alpha   90.00
_cell.angle_beta   90.00
_cell.angle_gamma   90.00
#
_symmetry.space_group_name_H-M   'P 1'
#
loop_
_entity.id
_entity.type
_entity.pdbx_description
1 polymer ?
#
loop_
_entity_poly.entity_id
_entity_poly.type
_entity_poly.pdbx_seq_one_letter_code
_entity_poly.pdbx_strand_id
1 'polypeptide(L)'
;MKVGSGSGVSEIRYLLEEKSSEVKLDSPADWVVVNAGGSGFFRARYSKDMLKSVSSSMFSNLSSIERYGLVDDTWSSVMAGRTSAADFLEFARSFQLETDLDVWTVLSGCLSGLEKLVKGEPENQYRAVVRDLAQPGLDRLGWEPGDTDSPRDLELRGLFIRLLANVGNDDLALENAGIYMILICVMPVRLSQTWQPQLLGL
;
A
#
# COMPACT_ATOMS: atom_id res chain seq x y z
N MET A 1 4.47 -15.28 15.73
CA MET A 1 4.56 -13.80 15.70
C MET A 1 6.01 -13.41 15.60
N LYS A 2 6.30 -12.35 14.85
CA LYS A 2 7.58 -11.70 14.75
C LYS A 2 7.60 -10.53 15.75
N VAL A 3 8.66 -10.42 16.53
CA VAL A 3 8.80 -9.46 17.63
C VAL A 3 10.10 -8.69 17.43
N GLY A 4 10.01 -7.36 17.45
CA GLY A 4 11.19 -6.49 17.52
C GLY A 4 11.40 -5.98 18.94
N SER A 5 12.65 -5.96 19.36
CA SER A 5 13.09 -5.49 20.68
C SER A 5 14.49 -4.88 20.57
N GLY A 6 14.98 -4.27 21.65
CA GLY A 6 16.39 -3.84 21.75
C GLY A 6 17.43 -4.94 21.53
N SER A 7 17.04 -6.22 21.64
CA SER A 7 17.88 -7.39 21.33
C SER A 7 17.85 -7.83 19.85
N GLY A 8 17.06 -7.17 19.01
CA GLY A 8 16.85 -7.53 17.60
C GLY A 8 15.47 -8.11 17.33
N VAL A 9 15.35 -8.80 16.19
CA VAL A 9 14.10 -9.42 15.71
C VAL A 9 14.11 -10.92 16.01
N SER A 10 13.04 -11.41 16.62
CA SER A 10 12.84 -12.83 16.91
C SER A 10 11.46 -13.32 16.47
N GLU A 11 11.30 -14.63 16.32
CA GLU A 11 10.02 -15.27 16.04
C GLU A 11 9.58 -16.16 17.20
N ILE A 12 8.33 -15.99 17.62
CA ILE A 12 7.69 -16.78 18.66
C ILE A 12 6.55 -17.58 18.03
N ARG A 13 6.55 -18.90 18.19
CA ARG A 13 5.46 -19.79 17.78
C ARG A 13 4.64 -20.16 19.01
N TYR A 14 3.33 -20.00 18.91
CA TYR A 14 2.41 -20.26 20.01
C TYR A 14 1.15 -20.92 19.46
N LEU A 15 0.74 -22.04 20.08
CA LEU A 15 -0.51 -22.71 19.78
C LEU A 15 -1.58 -22.19 20.73
N LEU A 16 -2.64 -21.60 20.17
CA LEU A 16 -3.78 -21.12 20.94
C LEU A 16 -4.79 -22.26 21.11
N GLU A 17 -4.81 -22.89 22.28
CA GLU A 17 -5.73 -24.00 22.59
C GLU A 17 -7.06 -23.51 23.17
N GLU A 18 -7.05 -22.36 23.84
CA GLU A 18 -8.20 -21.75 24.49
C GLU A 18 -8.64 -20.46 23.80
N LYS A 19 -9.80 -19.89 24.18
CA LYS A 19 -10.31 -18.64 23.61
C LYS A 19 -9.37 -17.44 23.76
N SER A 20 -8.52 -17.45 24.78
CA SER A 20 -7.56 -16.39 25.07
C SER A 20 -6.33 -16.95 25.75
N SER A 21 -5.18 -16.34 25.48
CA SER A 21 -3.94 -16.64 26.19
C SER A 21 -3.07 -15.39 26.28
N GLU A 22 -2.20 -15.36 27.28
CA GLU A 22 -1.15 -14.36 27.45
C GLU A 22 0.21 -14.98 27.12
N VAL A 23 0.92 -14.38 26.18
CA VAL A 23 2.29 -14.80 25.83
C VAL A 23 3.28 -13.86 26.49
N LYS A 24 4.08 -14.39 27.41
CA LYS A 24 5.17 -13.63 28.05
C LYS A 24 6.33 -13.48 27.06
N LEU A 25 6.86 -12.27 26.97
CA LEU A 25 8.04 -11.95 26.19
C LEU A 25 9.26 -11.86 27.12
N ASP A 26 10.42 -12.29 26.63
CA ASP A 26 11.66 -12.26 27.42
C ASP A 26 12.17 -10.84 27.68
N SER A 27 11.75 -9.88 26.85
CA SER A 27 12.02 -8.46 26.98
C SER A 27 10.84 -7.63 26.46
N PRO A 28 10.73 -6.34 26.86
CA PRO A 28 9.75 -5.43 26.28
C PRO A 28 9.90 -5.38 24.75
N ALA A 29 8.79 -5.56 24.04
CA ALA A 29 8.76 -5.44 22.59
C ALA A 29 8.56 -3.98 22.17
N ASP A 30 9.32 -3.55 21.17
CA ASP A 30 9.13 -2.27 20.49
C ASP A 30 7.95 -2.37 19.51
N TRP A 31 7.80 -3.53 18.86
CA TRP A 31 6.70 -3.85 17.96
C TRP A 31 6.48 -5.36 17.86
N VAL A 32 5.25 -5.76 17.51
CA VAL A 32 4.85 -7.16 17.33
C VAL A 32 3.97 -7.28 16.09
N VAL A 33 4.27 -8.26 15.24
CA VAL A 33 3.42 -8.67 14.12
C VAL A 33 3.10 -10.15 14.26
N VAL A 34 1.83 -10.46 14.42
CA VAL A 34 1.32 -11.84 14.40
C VAL A 34 1.32 -12.35 12.94
N ASN A 35 1.33 -13.68 12.76
CA ASN A 35 1.40 -14.32 11.45
C ASN A 35 2.70 -14.01 10.67
N ALA A 36 3.85 -14.26 11.31
CA ALA A 36 5.15 -14.11 10.66
C ALA A 36 5.20 -14.94 9.35
N GLY A 37 5.62 -14.31 8.25
CA GLY A 37 5.61 -14.92 6.92
C GLY A 37 4.22 -15.07 6.26
N GLY A 38 3.13 -14.67 6.92
CA GLY A 38 1.79 -14.57 6.32
C GLY A 38 1.09 -15.89 5.96
N SER A 39 1.51 -17.03 6.52
CA SER A 39 1.00 -18.36 6.14
C SER A 39 -0.18 -18.86 6.97
N GLY A 40 -0.50 -18.21 8.09
CA GLY A 40 -1.59 -18.57 8.98
C GLY A 40 -2.96 -18.20 8.43
N PHE A 41 -3.94 -19.09 8.61
CA PHE A 41 -5.33 -18.88 8.20
C PHE A 41 -6.17 -18.20 9.30
N PHE A 42 -5.79 -16.97 9.65
CA PHE A 42 -6.50 -16.13 10.61
C PHE A 42 -6.19 -14.65 10.33
N ARG A 43 -6.99 -13.75 10.93
CA ARG A 43 -6.77 -12.31 10.87
C ARG A 43 -6.38 -11.78 12.25
N ALA A 44 -5.37 -10.91 12.30
CA ALA A 44 -4.91 -10.29 13.54
C ALA A 44 -5.40 -8.84 13.66
N ARG A 45 -6.00 -8.49 14.80
CA ARG A 45 -6.31 -7.09 15.11
C ARG A 45 -5.25 -6.52 16.04
N TYR A 46 -4.72 -5.35 15.67
CA TYR A 46 -3.78 -4.57 16.46
C TYR A 46 -4.49 -3.36 17.08
N SER A 47 -4.02 -2.92 18.25
CA SER A 47 -4.43 -1.63 18.81
C SER A 47 -3.79 -0.48 18.01
N LYS A 48 -4.29 0.75 18.20
CA LYS A 48 -3.72 1.96 17.58
C LYS A 48 -2.22 2.11 17.91
N ASP A 49 -1.85 1.92 19.17
CA ASP A 49 -0.45 2.02 19.61
C ASP A 49 0.43 0.95 18.98
N MET A 50 -0.08 -0.29 18.84
CA MET A 50 0.65 -1.35 18.16
C MET A 50 0.85 -1.05 16.68
N LEU A 51 -0.17 -0.53 15.97
CA LEU A 51 -0.02 -0.12 14.57
C LEU A 51 1.04 0.96 14.43
N LYS A 52 1.02 1.97 15.30
CA LYS A 52 2.04 3.04 15.32
C LYS A 52 3.45 2.52 15.55
N SER A 53 3.62 1.60 16.49
CA SER A 53 4.88 0.91 16.75
C SER A 53 5.38 0.14 15.53
N VAL A 54 4.51 -0.63 14.87
CA VAL A 54 4.85 -1.42 13.67
C VAL A 54 5.20 -0.52 12.48
N SER A 55 4.42 0.55 12.25
CA SER A 55 4.67 1.52 11.17
C SER A 55 6.08 2.11 11.20
N SER A 56 6.65 2.28 12.40
CA SER A 56 7.98 2.87 12.57
C SER A 56 9.13 1.92 12.19
N SER A 57 8.87 0.62 12.05
CA SER A 57 9.89 -0.41 11.84
C SER A 57 9.64 -1.31 10.63
N MET A 58 8.45 -1.26 10.03
CA MET A 58 7.97 -2.27 9.09
C MET A 58 8.83 -2.43 7.84
N PHE A 59 9.36 -1.34 7.27
CA PHE A 59 10.13 -1.39 6.03
C PHE A 59 11.48 -2.09 6.18
N SER A 60 12.06 -2.07 7.38
CA SER A 60 13.36 -2.72 7.65
C SER A 60 13.22 -4.16 8.13
N ASN A 61 12.04 -4.56 8.64
CA ASN A 61 11.90 -5.81 9.40
C ASN A 61 10.82 -6.76 8.86
N LEU A 62 9.88 -6.26 8.06
CA LEU A 62 8.79 -7.04 7.51
C LEU A 62 8.98 -7.24 6.01
N SER A 63 8.66 -8.44 5.54
CA SER A 63 8.53 -8.76 4.12
C SER A 63 7.28 -8.10 3.51
N SER A 64 7.23 -7.99 2.18
CA SER A 64 6.05 -7.44 1.49
C SER A 64 4.76 -8.19 1.83
N ILE A 65 4.81 -9.53 1.98
CA ILE A 65 3.64 -10.33 2.33
C ILE A 65 3.14 -10.06 3.77
N GLU A 66 4.04 -9.75 4.70
CA GLU A 66 3.65 -9.36 6.07
C GLU A 66 3.04 -7.94 6.09
N ARG A 67 3.59 -7.01 5.31
CA ARG A 67 3.01 -5.65 5.16
C ARG A 67 1.65 -5.70 4.47
N TYR A 68 1.50 -6.53 3.44
CA TYR A 68 0.21 -6.84 2.81
C TYR A 68 -0.80 -7.33 3.85
N GLY A 69 -0.42 -8.34 4.65
CA GLY A 69 -1.28 -8.91 5.68
C GLY A 69 -1.72 -7.88 6.73
N LEU A 70 -0.82 -6.99 7.15
CA LEU A 70 -1.15 -5.90 8.07
C LEU A 70 -2.22 -4.96 7.51
N VAL A 71 -2.12 -4.57 6.24
CA VAL A 71 -3.13 -3.72 5.58
C VAL A 71 -4.46 -4.46 5.49
N ASP A 72 -4.46 -5.69 4.96
CA ASP A 72 -5.68 -6.48 4.75
C ASP A 72 -6.41 -6.81 6.07
N ASP A 73 -5.67 -7.15 7.12
CA ASP A 73 -6.24 -7.43 8.44
C ASP A 73 -6.79 -6.17 9.11
N THR A 74 -6.07 -5.04 9.01
CA THR A 74 -6.54 -3.78 9.59
C THR A 74 -7.80 -3.30 8.86
N TRP A 75 -7.85 -3.40 7.53
CA TRP A 75 -9.04 -3.08 6.75
C TRP A 75 -10.22 -3.99 7.08
N SER A 76 -10.00 -5.30 7.20
CA SER A 76 -11.03 -6.25 7.63
C SER A 76 -11.56 -5.93 9.03
N SER A 77 -10.70 -5.45 9.93
CA SER A 77 -11.10 -4.96 11.25
C SER A 77 -11.97 -3.70 11.18
N VAL A 78 -11.70 -2.79 10.22
CA VAL A 78 -12.58 -1.63 9.93
C VAL A 78 -13.95 -2.09 9.44
N MET A 79 -13.98 -2.99 8.46
CA MET A 79 -15.23 -3.54 7.91
C MET A 79 -16.06 -4.29 8.97
N ALA A 80 -15.39 -4.87 9.98
CA ALA A 80 -16.05 -5.51 11.12
C ALA A 80 -16.49 -4.52 12.23
N GLY A 81 -16.27 -3.21 12.06
CA GLY A 81 -16.58 -2.19 13.07
C GLY A 81 -15.69 -2.24 14.32
N ARG A 82 -14.52 -2.90 14.23
CA ARG A 82 -13.59 -3.11 15.36
C ARG A 82 -12.37 -2.18 15.34
N THR A 83 -12.11 -1.53 14.21
CA THR A 83 -11.11 -0.47 14.04
C THR A 83 -11.81 0.71 13.37
N SER A 84 -11.50 1.95 13.78
CA SER A 84 -12.12 3.11 13.14
C SER A 84 -11.50 3.38 11.76
N ALA A 85 -12.27 3.95 10.84
CA ALA A 85 -11.76 4.41 9.55
C ALA A 85 -10.62 5.45 9.71
N ALA A 86 -10.70 6.28 10.75
CA ALA A 86 -9.66 7.26 11.07
C ALA A 86 -8.35 6.60 11.50
N ASP A 87 -8.40 5.57 12.36
CA ASP A 87 -7.19 4.83 12.77
C ASP A 87 -6.56 4.08 11.60
N PHE A 88 -7.37 3.50 10.70
CA PHE A 88 -6.85 2.91 9.47
C PHE A 88 -6.20 3.97 8.57
N LEU A 89 -6.81 5.14 8.39
CA LEU A 89 -6.24 6.20 7.57
C LEU A 89 -4.92 6.71 8.15
N GLU A 90 -4.81 6.85 9.48
CA GLU A 90 -3.56 7.18 10.16
C GLU A 90 -2.48 6.12 9.92
N PHE A 91 -2.84 4.83 10.02
CA PHE A 91 -1.93 3.72 9.70
C PHE A 91 -1.51 3.71 8.22
N ALA A 92 -2.45 3.90 7.29
CA ALA A 92 -2.21 3.93 5.84
C ALA A 92 -1.20 5.02 5.45
N ARG A 93 -1.19 6.16 6.15
CA ARG A 93 -0.20 7.24 5.91
C ARG A 93 1.24 6.81 6.14
N SER A 94 1.50 5.74 6.89
CA SER A 94 2.86 5.23 7.08
C SER A 94 3.42 4.50 5.84
N PHE A 95 2.62 4.26 4.80
CA PHE A 95 3.02 3.53 3.61
C PHE A 95 3.66 4.39 2.50
N GLN A 96 4.05 5.64 2.78
CA GLN A 96 4.67 6.52 1.79
C GLN A 96 5.96 5.96 1.17
N LEU A 97 6.69 5.12 1.90
CA LEU A 97 7.92 4.46 1.41
C LEU A 97 7.66 3.09 0.78
N GLU A 98 6.40 2.65 0.66
CA GLU A 98 6.09 1.35 0.06
C GLU A 98 6.34 1.36 -1.45
N THR A 99 6.92 0.27 -1.94
CA THR A 99 7.29 0.11 -3.35
C THR A 99 6.75 -1.18 -3.94
N ASP A 100 6.19 -2.07 -3.12
CA ASP A 100 5.66 -3.35 -3.57
C ASP A 100 4.25 -3.20 -4.16
N LEU A 101 4.09 -3.72 -5.38
CA LEU A 101 2.83 -3.66 -6.13
C LEU A 101 1.67 -4.35 -5.40
N ASP A 102 1.90 -5.49 -4.75
CA ASP A 102 0.82 -6.25 -4.12
C ASP A 102 0.30 -5.52 -2.88
N VAL A 103 1.22 -4.90 -2.11
CA VAL A 103 0.87 -4.06 -0.96
C VAL A 103 0.09 -2.81 -1.41
N TRP A 104 0.52 -2.14 -2.48
CA TRP A 104 -0.20 -0.99 -3.04
C TRP A 104 -1.56 -1.37 -3.63
N THR A 105 -1.68 -2.58 -4.18
CA THR A 105 -2.96 -3.08 -4.72
C THR A 105 -4.00 -3.20 -3.61
N VAL A 106 -3.65 -3.84 -2.48
CA VAL A 106 -4.58 -3.90 -1.34
C VAL A 106 -4.83 -2.52 -0.74
N LEU A 107 -3.79 -1.70 -0.57
CA LEU A 107 -3.92 -0.37 0.02
C LEU A 107 -4.82 0.56 -0.82
N SER A 108 -4.62 0.58 -2.14
CA SER A 108 -5.45 1.38 -3.06
C SER A 108 -6.91 0.95 -3.07
N GLY A 109 -7.18 -0.36 -2.95
CA GLY A 109 -8.52 -0.89 -2.76
C GLY A 109 -9.18 -0.40 -1.47
N CYS A 110 -8.44 -0.40 -0.35
CA CYS A 110 -8.92 0.11 0.93
C CYS A 110 -9.21 1.62 0.88
N LEU A 111 -8.32 2.41 0.27
CA LEU A 111 -8.52 3.85 0.09
C LEU A 111 -9.76 4.13 -0.78
N SER A 112 -9.91 3.43 -1.90
CA SER A 112 -11.12 3.53 -2.73
C SER A 112 -12.38 3.10 -1.97
N GLY A 113 -12.26 2.18 -1.01
CA GLY A 113 -13.36 1.80 -0.12
C GLY A 113 -13.73 2.92 0.87
N LEU A 114 -12.73 3.59 1.45
CA LEU A 114 -12.94 4.72 2.36
C LEU A 114 -13.55 5.93 1.67
N GLU A 115 -13.16 6.22 0.44
CA GLU A 115 -13.71 7.34 -0.35
C GLU A 115 -15.25 7.31 -0.39
N LYS A 116 -15.85 6.13 -0.56
CA LYS A 116 -17.31 5.94 -0.57
C LYS A 116 -18.00 6.31 0.74
N LEU A 117 -17.25 6.32 1.85
CA LEU A 117 -17.73 6.63 3.20
C LEU A 117 -17.55 8.10 3.57
N VAL A 118 -16.67 8.83 2.87
CA VAL A 118 -16.37 10.23 3.15
C VAL A 118 -17.16 11.13 2.20
N LYS A 119 -18.15 11.87 2.72
CA LYS A 119 -18.99 12.78 1.91
C LYS A 119 -19.08 14.16 2.56
N GLY A 120 -19.26 15.18 1.72
CA GLY A 120 -19.42 16.57 2.17
C GLY A 120 -18.08 17.21 2.54
N GLU A 121 -18.07 18.06 3.56
CA GLU A 121 -16.88 18.85 3.96
C GLU A 121 -15.57 18.03 4.09
N PRO A 122 -15.55 16.81 4.66
CA PRO A 122 -14.29 16.06 4.82
C PRO A 122 -13.75 15.45 3.51
N GLU A 123 -14.53 15.44 2.42
CA GLU A 123 -14.16 14.79 1.16
C GLU A 123 -12.89 15.39 0.55
N ASN A 124 -12.79 16.73 0.51
CA ASN A 124 -11.60 17.40 0.00
C ASN A 124 -10.35 17.14 0.84
N GLN A 125 -10.52 17.04 2.16
CA GLN A 125 -9.43 16.69 3.07
C GLN A 125 -8.96 15.27 2.79
N TYR A 126 -9.88 14.32 2.65
CA TYR A 126 -9.57 12.93 2.33
C TYR A 126 -8.83 12.79 0.99
N ARG A 127 -9.30 13.47 -0.06
CA ARG A 127 -8.63 13.54 -1.37
C ARG A 127 -7.19 14.03 -1.25
N ALA A 128 -6.95 15.08 -0.43
CA ALA A 128 -5.60 15.58 -0.15
C ALA A 128 -4.72 14.52 0.53
N VAL A 129 -5.24 13.78 1.51
CA VAL A 129 -4.50 12.67 2.14
C VAL A 129 -4.06 11.62 1.11
N VAL A 130 -4.96 11.26 0.19
CA VAL A 130 -4.65 10.27 -0.84
C VAL A 130 -3.55 10.77 -1.78
N ARG A 131 -3.59 12.05 -2.17
CA ARG A 131 -2.51 12.67 -2.96
C ARG A 131 -1.19 12.68 -2.19
N ASP A 132 -1.18 13.14 -0.94
CA ASP A 132 0.03 13.18 -0.10
C ASP A 132 0.66 11.78 0.12
N LEU A 133 -0.16 10.73 0.08
CA LEU A 133 0.29 9.35 0.26
C LEU A 133 0.80 8.74 -1.05
N ALA A 134 0.12 8.98 -2.18
CA ALA A 134 0.40 8.30 -3.46
C ALA A 134 1.37 9.08 -4.36
N GLN A 135 1.40 10.41 -4.29
CA GLN A 135 2.22 11.26 -5.16
C GLN A 135 3.72 10.92 -5.09
N PRO A 136 4.33 10.69 -3.91
CA PRO A 136 5.75 10.34 -3.84
C PRO A 136 6.10 9.05 -4.60
N GLY A 137 5.15 8.10 -4.64
CA GLY A 137 5.31 6.86 -5.39
C GLY A 137 5.34 7.09 -6.91
N LEU A 138 4.46 7.97 -7.42
CA LEU A 138 4.45 8.36 -8.82
C LEU A 138 5.67 9.21 -9.17
N ASP A 139 6.07 10.16 -8.31
CA ASP A 139 7.25 11.01 -8.53
C ASP A 139 8.54 10.19 -8.69
N ARG A 140 8.65 9.09 -7.92
CA ARG A 140 9.77 8.15 -8.02
C ARG A 140 9.79 7.38 -9.33
N LEU A 141 8.63 6.99 -9.85
CA LEU A 141 8.51 6.22 -11.09
C LEU A 141 8.51 7.11 -12.33
N GLY A 142 8.17 8.39 -12.18
CA GLY A 142 7.89 9.30 -13.29
C GLY A 142 6.55 9.00 -13.96
N TRP A 143 6.09 9.98 -14.76
CA TRP A 143 4.84 9.88 -15.50
C TRP A 143 4.93 8.91 -16.67
N GLU A 144 6.07 8.83 -17.34
CA GLU A 144 6.27 8.00 -18.53
C GLU A 144 7.04 6.71 -18.21
N PRO A 145 6.84 5.62 -18.98
CA PRO A 145 7.66 4.42 -18.88
C PRO A 145 9.15 4.71 -19.16
N GLY A 146 10.03 4.22 -18.31
CA GLY A 146 11.48 4.23 -18.51
C GLY A 146 12.01 2.91 -19.06
N ASP A 147 13.16 2.95 -19.74
CA ASP A 147 13.79 1.76 -20.33
C ASP A 147 14.21 0.70 -19.29
N THR A 148 14.37 1.09 -18.04
CA THR A 148 14.77 0.21 -16.93
C THR A 148 13.59 -0.26 -16.08
N ASP A 149 12.36 0.12 -16.42
CA ASP A 149 11.18 -0.27 -15.66
C ASP A 149 10.95 -1.78 -15.74
N SER A 150 10.74 -2.41 -14.58
CA SER A 150 10.21 -3.76 -14.55
C SER A 150 8.71 -3.75 -14.93
N PRO A 151 8.14 -4.90 -15.33
CA PRO A 151 6.69 -5.00 -15.52
C PRO A 151 5.88 -4.59 -14.28
N ARG A 152 6.41 -4.83 -13.07
CA ARG A 152 5.77 -4.40 -11.81
C ARG A 152 5.83 -2.89 -11.63
N ASP A 153 6.89 -2.22 -12.08
CA ASP A 153 6.99 -0.75 -12.04
C ASP A 153 5.98 -0.11 -13.01
N LEU A 154 5.82 -0.68 -14.21
CA LEU A 154 4.80 -0.24 -15.17
C LEU A 154 3.39 -0.34 -14.58
N GLU A 155 3.07 -1.47 -13.94
CA GLU A 155 1.77 -1.69 -13.33
C GLU A 155 1.55 -0.78 -12.11
N LEU A 156 2.57 -0.61 -11.27
CA LEU A 156 2.53 0.26 -10.10
C LEU A 156 2.36 1.73 -10.50
N ARG A 157 3.01 2.18 -11.58
CA ARG A 157 2.79 3.52 -12.16
C ARG A 157 1.33 3.70 -12.57
N GLY A 158 0.78 2.74 -13.32
CA GLY A 158 -0.62 2.76 -13.70
C GLY A 158 -1.56 2.78 -12.49
N LEU A 159 -1.22 2.06 -11.42
CA LEU A 159 -1.96 2.09 -10.16
C LEU A 159 -1.94 3.48 -9.52
N PHE A 160 -0.78 4.13 -9.39
CA PHE A 160 -0.71 5.47 -8.81
C PHE A 160 -1.49 6.50 -9.61
N ILE A 161 -1.35 6.50 -10.94
CA ILE A 161 -2.10 7.43 -11.80
C ILE A 161 -3.61 7.24 -11.61
N ARG A 162 -4.11 6.00 -11.61
CA ARG A 162 -5.54 5.73 -11.36
C ARG A 162 -5.98 6.13 -9.96
N LEU A 163 -5.16 5.89 -8.94
CA LEU A 163 -5.49 6.24 -7.55
C LEU A 163 -5.57 7.76 -7.38
N LEU A 164 -4.60 8.50 -7.91
CA LEU A 164 -4.57 9.96 -7.90
C LEU A 164 -5.72 10.57 -8.70
N ALA A 165 -6.03 10.03 -9.87
CA ALA A 165 -7.14 10.49 -10.70
C ALA A 165 -8.50 10.22 -10.04
N ASN A 166 -8.79 8.96 -9.70
CA ASN A 166 -10.15 8.55 -9.30
C ASN A 166 -10.47 8.86 -7.84
N VAL A 167 -9.48 8.76 -6.95
CA VAL A 167 -9.67 8.94 -5.50
C VAL A 167 -9.05 10.24 -5.03
N GLY A 168 -7.87 10.59 -5.55
CA GLY A 168 -7.23 11.87 -5.27
C GLY A 168 -7.90 13.04 -5.99
N ASN A 169 -8.69 12.82 -7.04
CA ASN A 169 -9.23 13.87 -7.92
C ASN A 169 -8.15 14.90 -8.29
N ASP A 170 -6.99 14.40 -8.69
CA ASP A 170 -5.87 15.20 -9.17
C ASP A 170 -6.04 15.53 -10.65
N ASP A 171 -5.97 16.81 -11.01
CA ASP A 171 -6.28 17.28 -12.36
C ASP A 171 -5.27 16.73 -13.39
N LEU A 172 -3.98 16.71 -13.06
CA LEU A 172 -2.95 16.20 -13.97
C LEU A 172 -3.10 14.69 -14.16
N ALA A 173 -3.41 13.95 -13.09
CA ALA A 173 -3.68 12.53 -13.19
C ALA A 173 -4.95 12.24 -14.02
N LEU A 174 -6.00 13.07 -13.91
CA LEU A 174 -7.22 12.94 -14.71
C LEU A 174 -6.95 13.15 -16.21
N GLU A 175 -6.15 14.15 -16.57
CA GLU A 175 -5.73 14.40 -17.95
C GLU A 175 -4.93 13.22 -18.52
N ASN A 176 -4.01 12.67 -17.73
CA ASN A 176 -3.13 11.59 -18.16
C ASN A 176 -3.78 10.20 -18.13
N ALA A 177 -4.78 9.97 -17.26
CA ALA A 177 -5.48 8.68 -17.16
C ALA A 177 -6.17 8.29 -18.47
N GLY A 178 -6.64 9.25 -19.27
CA GLY A 178 -7.19 9.01 -20.61
C GLY A 178 -6.18 8.48 -21.62
N ILE A 179 -4.89 8.79 -21.44
CA ILE A 179 -3.80 8.39 -22.33
C ILE A 179 -3.28 6.99 -21.95
N TYR A 180 -3.11 6.70 -20.66
CA TYR A 180 -2.61 5.41 -20.18
C TYR A 180 -3.60 4.25 -20.34
N MET A 181 -4.90 4.52 -20.31
CA MET A 181 -5.92 3.49 -20.57
C MET A 181 -5.84 2.97 -22.02
N ILE A 182 -5.42 3.82 -22.97
CA ILE A 182 -5.15 3.42 -24.35
C ILE A 182 -3.82 2.65 -24.43
N LEU A 183 -2.76 3.11 -23.75
CA LEU A 183 -1.45 2.47 -23.82
C LEU A 183 -1.44 1.05 -23.21
N ILE A 184 -2.12 0.84 -22.08
CA ILE A 184 -2.25 -0.48 -21.43
C ILE A 184 -3.12 -1.43 -22.27
N CYS A 185 -4.15 -0.93 -22.96
CA CYS A 185 -5.00 -1.76 -23.82
C CYS A 185 -4.40 -2.04 -25.21
N VAL A 186 -3.45 -1.23 -25.70
CA VAL A 186 -3.01 -1.25 -27.11
C VAL A 186 -1.55 -1.70 -27.29
N MET A 187 -0.76 -1.89 -26.22
CA MET A 187 0.58 -2.47 -26.35
C MET A 187 0.57 -4.00 -26.13
N PRO A 188 0.52 -4.84 -27.19
CA PRO A 188 1.08 -6.17 -27.08
C PRO A 188 2.59 -6.02 -26.89
N VAL A 189 3.17 -6.86 -26.04
CA VAL A 189 4.62 -6.97 -25.85
C VAL A 189 5.32 -7.07 -27.21
N ARG A 190 6.00 -5.99 -27.60
CA ARG A 190 7.18 -5.84 -28.48
C ARG A 190 7.13 -4.45 -29.14
N LEU A 191 8.22 -3.70 -29.08
CA LEU A 191 9.19 -3.67 -30.18
C LEU A 191 10.39 -2.77 -29.84
N SER A 192 11.56 -3.38 -29.98
CA SER A 192 12.83 -2.73 -30.23
C SER A 192 12.74 -1.68 -31.34
N GLN A 193 13.36 -0.53 -31.08
CA GLN A 193 14.06 0.36 -32.01
C GLN A 193 13.59 0.35 -33.48
N THR A 194 12.91 1.43 -33.89
CA THR A 194 13.34 2.35 -34.97
C THR A 194 12.18 3.29 -35.31
N TRP A 195 12.24 4.53 -34.80
CA TRP A 195 11.43 5.63 -35.31
C TRP A 195 12.31 6.87 -35.50
N GLN A 196 12.73 7.10 -36.75
CA GLN A 196 13.03 8.44 -37.26
C GLN A 196 12.05 8.72 -38.40
N PRO A 197 11.20 9.75 -38.30
CA PRO A 197 10.57 10.35 -39.46
C PRO A 197 11.44 11.50 -39.96
N GLN A 198 12.13 11.29 -41.08
CA GLN A 198 12.71 12.37 -41.87
C GLN A 198 11.58 13.10 -42.64
N LEU A 199 11.38 14.36 -42.26
CA LEU A 199 11.11 15.54 -43.09
C LEU A 199 10.23 15.38 -44.35
N LEU A 200 9.03 15.97 -44.27
CA LEU A 200 8.34 16.59 -45.40
C LEU A 200 9.16 17.79 -45.88
N GLY A 201 9.58 17.75 -47.15
CA GLY A 201 10.25 18.83 -47.84
C GLY A 201 10.37 18.54 -49.34
N LEU A 202 9.31 18.94 -50.06
CA LEU A 202 9.07 18.93 -51.52
C LEU A 202 8.55 17.62 -52.14
#